data_AF-A0A355FP23-F1
#
_entry.id   AF-A0A355FP23-F1
#
_cell.length_a   1.000
_cell.length_b   1.000
_cell.length_c   1.000
_cell.angle_alpha   90.00
_cell.angle_beta   90.00
_cell.angle_gamma   90.00
#
_symmetry.space_group_name_H-M   'P 1'
#
loop_
_entity.id
_entity.type
_entity.pdbx_description
1 polymer ?
#
loop_
_entity_poly.entity_id
_entity_poly.type
_entity_poly.pdbx_seq_one_letter_code
_entity_poly.pdbx_strand_id
1 'polypeptide(L)'
;VAGLSVRVGGDAMDAGIIRFIRRQYNLSIGERSAEELKIELGSAYPLPDEEQRTGEARGRDQVSGLPKNVIVNAGEIRAALKEPIAAIINGIRQVVEKTPPELVADIMHQEIVMTGGGALLAGLDQLVARELSMEVKLASDPMACVVKGAGQTLEHLDALKRALVGSKKSTR
;
A
#
# COMPACT_ATOMS: atom_id res chain seq x y z
N VAL A 1 6.65 9.48 -20.02
CA VAL A 1 6.39 8.61 -18.86
C VAL A 1 6.66 9.42 -17.61
N ALA A 2 5.62 9.77 -16.84
CA ALA A 2 5.78 10.32 -15.50
C ALA A 2 5.82 9.15 -14.50
N GLY A 3 6.66 9.24 -13.48
CA GLY A 3 6.76 8.22 -12.45
C GLY A 3 7.31 8.81 -11.16
N LEU A 4 6.89 8.23 -10.04
CA LEU A 4 7.36 8.61 -8.71
C LEU A 4 7.58 7.35 -7.88
N SER A 5 8.66 7.36 -7.11
CA SER A 5 8.90 6.33 -6.09
C SER A 5 8.87 7.00 -4.72
N VAL A 6 7.97 6.52 -3.87
CA VAL A 6 7.90 6.91 -2.45
C VAL A 6 8.42 5.77 -1.61
N ARG A 7 9.24 6.05 -0.59
CA ARG A 7 9.75 5.04 0.35
C ARG A 7 8.72 4.73 1.44
N VAL A 8 7.50 4.41 1.02
CA VAL A 8 6.37 4.09 1.89
C VAL A 8 5.64 2.89 1.31
N GLY A 9 5.46 1.84 2.12
CA GLY A 9 4.84 0.58 1.73
C GLY A 9 4.50 -0.26 2.96
N GLY A 10 4.56 -1.58 2.85
CA GLY A 10 4.25 -2.53 3.93
C GLY A 10 5.00 -2.22 5.23
N ASP A 11 6.33 -2.10 5.18
CA ASP A 11 7.16 -1.85 6.36
C ASP A 11 6.78 -0.54 7.09
N ALA A 12 6.37 0.48 6.34
CA ALA A 12 5.92 1.75 6.91
C ALA A 12 4.56 1.62 7.63
N MET A 13 3.70 0.73 7.13
CA MET A 13 2.43 0.36 7.77
C MET A 13 2.68 -0.38 9.08
N ASP A 14 3.59 -1.36 9.09
CA ASP A 14 3.95 -2.11 10.30
C ASP A 14 4.58 -1.18 11.35
N ALA A 15 5.49 -0.30 10.91
CA ALA A 15 6.06 0.72 11.78
C ALA A 15 4.97 1.66 12.36
N GLY A 16 3.93 1.97 11.58
CA GLY A 16 2.77 2.74 12.05
C GLY A 16 2.02 2.02 13.18
N ILE A 17 1.74 0.73 12.99
CA ILE A 17 1.10 -0.13 13.99
C ILE A 17 1.95 -0.23 15.26
N ILE A 18 3.26 -0.51 15.13
CA ILE A 18 4.17 -0.57 16.28
C ILE A 18 4.16 0.75 17.07
N ARG A 19 4.23 1.89 16.38
CA ARG A 19 4.17 3.21 17.02
C ARG A 19 2.85 3.43 17.75
N PHE A 20 1.74 3.05 17.13
CA PHE A 20 0.41 3.19 17.72
C PHE A 20 0.28 2.36 19.00
N ILE A 21 0.60 1.06 18.93
CA ILE A 21 0.52 0.13 20.07
C ILE A 21 1.40 0.58 21.22
N ARG A 22 2.62 1.02 20.91
CA ARG A 22 3.54 1.57 21.92
C ARG A 22 2.95 2.76 22.65
N ARG A 23 2.30 3.69 21.94
CA ARG A 23 1.76 4.93 22.52
C ARG A 23 0.47 4.69 23.31
N GLN A 24 -0.44 3.87 22.79
CA GLN A 24 -1.75 3.66 23.42
C GLN A 24 -1.70 2.67 24.58
N TYR A 25 -0.88 1.62 24.46
CA TYR A 25 -0.89 0.49 25.40
C TYR A 25 0.37 0.38 26.26
N ASN A 26 1.35 1.28 26.06
CA ASN A 26 2.71 1.16 26.62
C ASN A 26 3.30 -0.24 26.35
N LEU A 27 3.00 -0.82 25.18
CA LEU A 27 3.41 -2.17 24.80
C LEU A 27 4.39 -2.13 23.63
N SER A 28 5.54 -2.78 23.79
CA SER A 28 6.52 -2.96 22.70
C SER A 28 6.26 -4.28 21.98
N ILE A 29 5.90 -4.23 20.70
CA ILE A 29 5.71 -5.39 19.84
C ILE A 29 6.78 -5.43 18.73
N GLY A 30 7.02 -6.61 18.16
CA GLY A 30 7.92 -6.79 17.02
C GLY A 30 7.23 -6.62 15.67
N GLU A 31 8.01 -6.55 14.60
CA GLU A 31 7.52 -6.41 13.21
C GLU A 31 6.57 -7.53 12.81
N ARG A 32 6.89 -8.79 13.16
CA ARG A 32 6.02 -9.93 12.86
C ARG A 32 4.62 -9.79 13.45
N SER A 33 4.52 -9.39 14.72
CA SER A 33 3.22 -9.20 15.37
C SER A 33 2.46 -8.01 14.78
N ALA A 34 3.18 -6.97 14.33
CA ALA A 34 2.56 -5.85 13.64
C ALA A 34 2.02 -6.24 12.25
N GLU A 35 2.77 -7.05 11.50
CA GLU A 35 2.35 -7.60 10.21
C GLU A 35 1.12 -8.51 10.37
N GLU A 36 1.11 -9.38 11.38
CA GLU A 36 -0.05 -10.24 11.68
C GLU A 36 -1.31 -9.39 11.95
N LEU A 37 -1.19 -8.35 12.78
CA LEU A 37 -2.29 -7.40 13.02
C LEU A 37 -2.70 -6.63 11.75
N LYS A 38 -1.73 -6.25 10.90
CA LYS A 38 -1.99 -5.57 9.62
C LYS A 38 -2.80 -6.45 8.68
N ILE A 39 -2.44 -7.72 8.54
CA ILE A 39 -3.12 -8.67 7.66
C ILE A 39 -4.53 -8.98 8.21
N GLU A 40 -4.67 -9.19 9.51
CA GLU A 40 -5.94 -9.61 10.12
C GLU A 40 -6.95 -8.48 10.29
N LEU A 41 -6.49 -7.28 10.65
CA LEU A 41 -7.34 -6.17 11.07
C LEU A 41 -7.15 -4.90 10.22
N GLY A 42 -6.12 -4.85 9.38
CA GLY A 42 -5.81 -3.66 8.59
C GLY A 42 -6.88 -3.32 7.57
N SER A 43 -7.24 -2.05 7.52
CA SER A 43 -8.09 -1.48 6.49
C SER A 43 -7.64 -0.06 6.17
N ALA A 44 -7.87 0.37 4.94
CA ALA A 44 -7.73 1.75 4.51
C ALA A 44 -9.07 2.51 4.54
N TYR A 45 -10.18 1.79 4.49
CA TYR A 45 -11.54 2.34 4.45
C TYR A 45 -12.41 1.71 5.54
N PRO A 46 -13.40 2.43 6.10
CA PRO A 46 -14.32 1.84 7.07
C PRO A 46 -15.03 0.61 6.55
N LEU A 47 -14.99 -0.46 7.35
CA LEU A 47 -15.66 -1.72 7.07
C LEU A 47 -16.84 -1.93 8.03
N PRO A 48 -17.87 -2.70 7.63
CA PRO A 48 -18.91 -3.13 8.56
C PRO A 48 -18.33 -3.88 9.76
N ASP A 49 -18.96 -3.74 10.93
CA ASP A 49 -18.62 -4.45 12.17
C ASP A 49 -17.16 -4.31 12.63
N GLU A 50 -16.51 -3.21 12.25
CA GLU A 50 -15.09 -2.97 12.55
C GLU A 50 -14.78 -3.02 14.05
N GLU A 51 -15.69 -2.51 14.90
CA GLU A 51 -15.54 -2.53 16.35
C GLU A 51 -15.59 -3.94 16.95
N GLN A 52 -16.25 -4.89 16.25
CA GLN A 52 -16.35 -6.29 16.67
C GLN A 52 -15.13 -7.11 16.20
N ARG A 53 -14.36 -6.60 15.24
CA ARG A 53 -13.14 -7.25 14.76
C ARG A 53 -11.98 -6.90 15.66
N THR A 54 -11.59 -7.86 16.49
CA THR A 54 -10.49 -7.71 17.45
C THR A 54 -9.37 -8.71 17.19
N GLY A 55 -8.15 -8.36 17.56
CA GLY A 55 -6.98 -9.22 17.57
C GLY A 55 -6.13 -8.99 18.81
N GLU A 56 -5.13 -9.84 19.01
CA GLU A 56 -4.29 -9.81 20.20
C GLU A 56 -2.87 -9.33 19.85
N ALA A 57 -2.47 -8.19 20.40
CA ALA A 57 -1.11 -7.71 20.31
C ALA A 57 -0.30 -8.26 21.50
N ARG A 58 0.73 -9.07 21.20
CA ARG A 58 1.61 -9.68 22.21
C ARG A 58 2.96 -8.98 22.22
N GLY A 59 3.43 -8.60 23.40
CA GLY A 59 4.69 -7.86 23.50
C GLY A 59 5.21 -7.72 24.92
N ARG A 60 6.12 -6.77 25.09
CA ARG A 60 6.72 -6.43 26.38
C ARG A 60 6.14 -5.12 26.89
N ASP A 61 5.55 -5.14 28.08
CA ASP A 61 5.08 -3.92 28.75
C ASP A 61 6.29 -3.01 29.04
N GLN A 62 6.20 -1.74 28.67
CA GLN A 62 7.28 -0.76 28.82
C GLN A 62 7.46 -0.28 30.27
N VAL A 63 6.43 -0.44 31.10
CA VAL A 63 6.45 -0.05 32.51
C VAL A 63 7.00 -1.19 33.36
N SER A 64 6.42 -2.40 33.24
CA SER A 64 6.82 -3.54 34.07
C SER A 64 7.99 -4.35 33.49
N GLY A 65 8.24 -4.24 32.19
CA GLY A 65 9.24 -5.05 31.49
C GLY A 65 8.83 -6.51 31.24
N LEU A 66 7.63 -6.92 31.66
CA LEU A 66 7.14 -8.29 31.56
C LEU A 66 6.33 -8.51 30.27
N PRO A 67 6.21 -9.78 29.80
CA PRO A 67 5.30 -10.12 28.73
C PRO A 67 3.86 -9.72 29.07
N LYS A 68 3.19 -9.08 28.11
CA LYS A 68 1.79 -8.63 28.22
C LYS A 68 1.10 -8.75 26.88
N ASN A 69 -0.18 -9.07 26.95
CA ASN A 69 -1.06 -9.12 25.79
C ASN A 69 -2.15 -8.07 25.93
N VAL A 70 -2.50 -7.41 24.84
CA VAL A 70 -3.60 -6.44 24.78
C VAL A 70 -4.49 -6.76 23.60
N ILE A 71 -5.79 -6.55 23.78
CA ILE A 71 -6.78 -6.71 22.71
C ILE A 71 -6.89 -5.37 21.99
N VAL A 72 -6.83 -5.41 20.66
CA VAL A 72 -6.93 -4.24 19.79
C VAL A 72 -8.03 -4.48 18.76
N ASN A 73 -8.76 -3.43 18.39
CA ASN A 73 -9.79 -3.53 17.36
C ASN A 73 -9.30 -3.01 15.99
N ALA A 74 -10.04 -3.34 14.94
CA ALA A 74 -9.68 -2.94 13.57
C ALA A 74 -9.70 -1.43 13.35
N GLY A 75 -10.56 -0.68 14.08
CA GLY A 75 -10.61 0.78 13.99
C GLY A 75 -9.34 1.46 14.48
N GLU A 76 -8.73 0.91 15.53
CA GLU A 76 -7.44 1.33 16.05
C GLU A 76 -6.30 1.05 15.06
N ILE A 77 -6.28 -0.13 14.46
CA ILE A 77 -5.29 -0.48 13.43
C ILE A 77 -5.44 0.44 12.22
N ARG A 78 -6.67 0.70 11.75
CA ARG A 78 -6.91 1.68 10.68
C ARG A 78 -6.38 3.07 11.04
N ALA A 79 -6.59 3.52 12.28
CA ALA A 79 -6.06 4.81 12.74
C ALA A 79 -4.51 4.84 12.69
N ALA A 80 -3.85 3.73 13.03
CA ALA A 80 -2.40 3.58 12.92
C ALA A 80 -1.88 3.64 11.47
N LEU A 81 -2.69 3.19 10.51
CA LEU A 81 -2.35 3.14 9.08
C LEU A 81 -2.60 4.45 8.33
N LYS A 82 -3.28 5.43 8.94
CA LYS A 82 -3.69 6.69 8.27
C LYS A 82 -2.51 7.46 7.66
N GLU A 83 -1.42 7.59 8.38
CA GLU A 83 -0.22 8.32 7.93
C GLU A 83 0.46 7.67 6.71
N PRO A 84 0.84 6.38 6.73
CA PRO A 84 1.46 5.74 5.58
C PRO A 84 0.53 5.68 4.36
N ILE A 85 -0.77 5.45 4.56
CA ILE A 85 -1.75 5.45 3.46
C ILE A 85 -1.87 6.83 2.82
N ALA A 86 -1.95 7.90 3.62
CA ALA A 86 -2.00 9.27 3.10
C ALA A 86 -0.75 9.59 2.26
N ALA A 87 0.43 9.13 2.67
CA ALA A 87 1.65 9.31 1.90
C ALA A 87 1.61 8.58 0.54
N ILE A 88 1.02 7.38 0.48
CA ILE A 88 0.81 6.65 -0.78
C ILE A 88 -0.13 7.44 -1.70
N ILE A 89 -1.28 7.89 -1.19
CA ILE A 89 -2.28 8.66 -1.96
C ILE A 89 -1.68 9.97 -2.49
N ASN A 90 -0.91 10.68 -1.67
CA ASN A 90 -0.20 11.89 -2.08
C ASN A 90 0.84 11.60 -3.17
N GLY A 91 1.50 10.44 -3.11
CA GLY A 91 2.40 9.99 -4.18
C GLY A 91 1.66 9.79 -5.50
N ILE A 92 0.49 9.15 -5.48
CA ILE A 92 -0.34 8.94 -6.68
C ILE A 92 -0.80 10.29 -7.24
N ARG A 93 -1.31 11.19 -6.39
CA ARG A 93 -1.76 12.54 -6.79
C ARG A 93 -0.66 13.32 -7.51
N GLN A 94 0.57 13.29 -7.00
CA GLN A 94 1.71 13.96 -7.64
C GLN A 94 2.05 13.40 -9.02
N VAL A 95 1.82 12.10 -9.26
CA VAL A 95 2.04 11.51 -10.59
C VAL A 95 0.97 11.99 -11.55
N VAL A 96 -0.30 12.01 -11.12
CA VAL A 96 -1.41 12.54 -11.93
C VAL A 96 -1.17 14.01 -12.28
N GLU A 97 -0.78 14.84 -11.32
CA GLU A 97 -0.49 16.27 -11.54
C GLU A 97 0.67 16.53 -12.51
N LYS A 98 1.68 15.65 -12.53
CA LYS A 98 2.83 15.75 -13.44
C LYS A 98 2.56 15.13 -14.82
N THR A 99 1.44 14.44 -14.98
CA THR A 99 1.10 13.78 -16.23
C THR A 99 0.59 14.83 -17.22
N PRO A 100 1.09 14.85 -18.46
CA PRO A 100 0.63 15.80 -19.46
C PRO A 100 -0.90 15.73 -19.67
N PRO A 101 -1.61 16.86 -19.81
CA PRO A 101 -3.08 16.88 -19.90
C PRO A 101 -3.66 15.96 -20.98
N GLU A 102 -2.96 15.80 -22.10
CA GLU A 102 -3.34 14.93 -23.20
C GLU A 102 -3.41 13.45 -22.80
N LEU A 103 -2.65 13.02 -21.78
CA LEU A 103 -2.69 11.65 -21.23
C LEU A 103 -3.61 11.55 -20.01
N VAL A 104 -3.86 12.66 -19.30
CA VAL A 104 -4.76 12.67 -18.14
C VAL A 104 -6.20 12.35 -18.56
N ALA A 105 -6.64 12.86 -19.71
CA ALA A 105 -7.96 12.52 -20.26
C ALA A 105 -8.11 11.01 -20.48
N ASP A 106 -7.09 10.35 -21.04
CA ASP A 106 -7.07 8.90 -21.22
C ASP A 106 -7.09 8.16 -19.88
N ILE A 107 -6.35 8.63 -18.87
CA ILE A 107 -6.37 8.04 -17.51
C ILE A 107 -7.74 8.19 -16.85
N MET A 108 -8.42 9.33 -17.02
CA MET A 108 -9.77 9.54 -16.47
C MET A 108 -10.82 8.62 -17.13
N HIS A 109 -10.59 8.21 -18.38
CA HIS A 109 -11.42 7.24 -19.09
C HIS A 109 -11.00 5.78 -18.87
N GLN A 110 -9.81 5.55 -18.31
CA GLN A 110 -9.28 4.23 -17.98
C GLN A 110 -9.28 3.99 -16.46
N GLU A 111 -8.77 2.83 -16.07
CA GLU A 111 -8.67 2.41 -14.66
C GLU A 111 -7.22 2.51 -14.15
N ILE A 112 -7.04 2.98 -12.91
CA ILE A 112 -5.79 2.83 -12.16
C ILE A 112 -5.68 1.37 -11.74
N VAL A 113 -4.65 0.68 -12.20
CA VAL A 113 -4.40 -0.73 -11.81
C VAL A 113 -3.45 -0.79 -10.62
N MET A 114 -3.93 -1.29 -9.49
CA MET A 114 -3.15 -1.54 -8.28
C MET A 114 -2.51 -2.93 -8.29
N THR A 115 -1.26 -3.01 -7.85
CA THR A 115 -0.47 -4.25 -7.81
C THR A 115 0.47 -4.30 -6.60
N GLY A 116 1.07 -5.46 -6.33
CA GLY A 116 1.92 -5.73 -5.17
C GLY A 116 1.13 -6.12 -3.92
N GLY A 117 1.83 -6.67 -2.92
CA GLY A 117 1.19 -7.14 -1.68
C GLY A 117 0.53 -6.04 -0.86
N GLY A 118 1.07 -4.83 -0.87
CA GLY A 118 0.46 -3.69 -0.19
C GLY A 118 -0.89 -3.27 -0.77
N ALA A 119 -1.19 -3.62 -2.02
CA ALA A 119 -2.48 -3.36 -2.64
C ALA A 119 -3.61 -4.25 -2.08
N LEU A 120 -3.27 -5.32 -1.35
CA LEU A 120 -4.24 -6.23 -0.72
C LEU A 120 -4.85 -5.67 0.57
N LEU A 121 -4.41 -4.50 1.03
CA LEU A 121 -4.99 -3.86 2.20
C LEU A 121 -6.47 -3.52 1.94
N ALA A 122 -7.35 -3.99 2.82
CA ALA A 122 -8.79 -3.89 2.62
C ALA A 122 -9.26 -2.43 2.42
N GLY A 123 -9.95 -2.17 1.31
CA GLY A 123 -10.51 -0.85 0.99
C GLY A 123 -9.48 0.19 0.52
N LEU A 124 -8.23 -0.20 0.25
CA LEU A 124 -7.23 0.74 -0.27
C LEU A 124 -7.59 1.22 -1.68
N ASP A 125 -8.05 0.32 -2.54
CA ASP A 125 -8.61 0.59 -3.86
C ASP A 125 -9.79 1.58 -3.78
N GLN A 126 -10.74 1.34 -2.87
CA GLN A 126 -11.89 2.21 -2.65
C GLN A 126 -11.49 3.61 -2.19
N LEU A 127 -10.52 3.68 -1.27
CA LEU A 127 -10.00 4.96 -0.78
C LEU A 127 -9.30 5.73 -1.90
N VAL A 128 -8.45 5.07 -2.69
CA VAL A 128 -7.77 5.70 -3.84
C VAL A 128 -8.79 6.19 -4.87
N ALA A 129 -9.80 5.38 -5.19
CA ALA A 129 -10.84 5.74 -6.14
C ALA A 129 -11.61 6.99 -5.68
N ARG A 130 -11.97 7.04 -4.39
CA ARG A 130 -12.65 8.18 -3.79
C ARG A 130 -11.79 9.44 -3.80
N GLU A 131 -10.52 9.34 -3.40
CA GLU A 131 -9.62 10.50 -3.27
C GLU A 131 -9.18 11.11 -4.60
N LEU A 132 -9.14 10.28 -5.65
CA LEU A 132 -8.73 10.70 -7.00
C LEU A 132 -9.92 10.92 -7.95
N SER A 133 -11.12 10.49 -7.58
CA SER A 133 -12.30 10.50 -8.45
C SER A 133 -12.06 9.77 -9.78
N MET A 134 -11.39 8.62 -9.70
CA MET A 134 -11.01 7.78 -10.84
C MET A 134 -11.35 6.32 -10.56
N GLU A 135 -11.59 5.53 -11.60
CA GLU A 135 -11.76 4.09 -11.44
C GLU A 135 -10.45 3.45 -11.01
N VAL A 136 -10.53 2.53 -10.05
CA VAL A 136 -9.38 1.79 -9.52
C VAL A 136 -9.73 0.31 -9.51
N LYS A 137 -8.79 -0.50 -9.96
CA LYS A 137 -8.92 -1.95 -9.98
C LYS A 137 -7.68 -2.62 -9.43
N LEU A 138 -7.90 -3.66 -8.65
CA LEU A 138 -6.85 -4.56 -8.22
C LEU A 138 -6.49 -5.53 -9.36
N ALA A 139 -5.20 -5.69 -9.65
CA ALA A 139 -4.74 -6.69 -10.60
C ALA A 139 -5.24 -8.10 -10.23
N SER A 140 -5.37 -8.99 -11.21
CA SER A 140 -5.88 -10.37 -10.97
C SER A 140 -4.97 -11.20 -10.06
N ASP A 141 -3.66 -10.95 -10.08
CA ASP A 141 -2.69 -11.55 -9.17
C ASP A 141 -1.64 -10.50 -8.77
N PRO A 142 -1.98 -9.62 -7.81
CA PRO A 142 -1.14 -8.49 -7.41
C PRO A 142 0.24 -8.91 -6.92
N MET A 143 0.33 -10.08 -6.27
CA MET A 143 1.57 -10.61 -5.71
C MET A 143 2.52 -11.09 -6.81
N ALA A 144 2.00 -11.73 -7.86
CA ALA A 144 2.83 -12.29 -8.92
C ALA A 144 3.04 -11.35 -10.13
N CYS A 145 2.35 -10.21 -10.21
CA CYS A 145 2.42 -9.29 -11.36
C CYS A 145 3.85 -9.00 -11.83
N VAL A 146 4.77 -8.69 -10.91
CA VAL A 146 6.16 -8.35 -11.24
C VAL A 146 6.89 -9.55 -11.86
N VAL A 147 6.79 -10.72 -11.22
CA VAL A 147 7.48 -11.94 -11.67
C VAL A 147 6.90 -12.44 -13.00
N LYS A 148 5.57 -12.39 -13.16
CA LYS A 148 4.88 -12.74 -14.40
C LYS A 148 5.27 -11.81 -15.55
N GLY A 149 5.29 -10.49 -15.31
CA GLY A 149 5.70 -9.51 -16.31
C GLY A 149 7.17 -9.68 -16.72
N ALA A 150 8.05 -9.97 -15.76
CA ALA A 150 9.44 -10.30 -16.05
C ALA A 150 9.57 -11.57 -16.91
N GLY A 151 8.83 -12.63 -16.59
CA GLY A 151 8.80 -13.87 -17.37
C GLY A 151 8.30 -13.68 -18.81
N GLN A 152 7.16 -13.01 -18.98
CA GLN A 152 6.59 -12.70 -20.31
C GLN A 152 7.55 -11.85 -21.15
N THR A 153 8.29 -10.95 -20.51
CA THR A 153 9.29 -10.13 -21.21
C THR A 153 10.43 -10.97 -21.78
N LEU A 154 10.83 -12.05 -21.10
CA LEU A 154 11.85 -12.98 -21.58
C LEU A 154 11.38 -13.78 -22.81
N GLU A 155 10.08 -14.03 -22.95
CA GLU A 155 9.49 -14.68 -24.14
C GLU A 155 9.47 -13.75 -25.37
N HIS A 156 9.61 -12.43 -25.15
CA HIS A 156 9.54 -11.39 -26.17
C HIS A 156 10.77 -10.48 -26.21
N LEU A 157 11.96 -11.05 -26.00
CA LEU A 157 13.24 -10.31 -25.93
C LEU A 157 13.51 -9.41 -27.14
N ASP A 158 13.08 -9.79 -28.35
CA ASP A 158 13.29 -8.98 -29.56
C ASP A 158 12.36 -7.76 -29.63
N ALA A 159 11.17 -7.83 -29.02
CA ALA A 159 10.32 -6.66 -28.84
C ALA A 159 10.90 -5.72 -27.77
N LEU A 160 11.42 -6.29 -26.67
CA LEU A 160 12.08 -5.52 -25.62
C LEU A 160 13.34 -4.80 -26.13
N LYS A 161 14.20 -5.47 -26.90
CA LYS A 161 15.39 -4.84 -27.51
C LYS A 161 15.00 -3.62 -28.34
N ARG A 162 13.93 -3.70 -29.14
CA ARG A 162 13.43 -2.56 -29.92
C ARG A 162 12.93 -1.42 -29.04
N ALA A 163 12.17 -1.72 -27.99
CA ALA A 163 11.67 -0.72 -27.04
C ALA A 163 12.80 -0.01 -26.27
N LEU A 164 13.83 -0.75 -25.84
CA LEU A 164 14.96 -0.19 -25.09
C LEU A 164 15.93 0.60 -25.99
N VAL A 165 16.11 0.20 -27.25
CA VAL A 165 17.01 0.88 -28.19
C VAL A 165 16.40 2.17 -28.76
N GLY A 166 15.06 2.27 -28.83
CA GLY A 166 14.35 3.47 -29.29
C GLY A 166 14.51 4.71 -28.41
N SER A 167 14.88 4.56 -27.13
CA SER A 167 15.01 5.68 -26.18
C SER A 167 16.32 6.48 -26.29
N LYS A 168 17.28 6.07 -27.15
CA LYS A 168 18.63 6.68 -27.25
C LYS A 168 18.82 7.72 -28.36
N LYS A 169 17.77 8.13 -29.09
CA LYS A 169 17.89 9.15 -30.15
C LYS A 169 16.91 10.32 -29.98
N SER A 170 17.13 11.13 -28.96
CA SER A 170 16.70 12.54 -28.98
C SER A 170 17.66 13.37 -28.13
N THR A 171 18.84 13.62 -28.67
CA THR A 171 19.73 14.72 -28.23
C THR A 171 20.69 15.02 -29.37
N ARG A 172 20.28 15.94 -30.24
CA ARG A 172 21.10 16.98 -30.87
C ARG A 172 20.18 18.07 -31.40
#